data_AF-A0A7X1P213-F1
#
_entry.id   AF-A0A7X1P213-F1
#
_cell.length_a   1.000
_cell.length_b   1.000
_cell.length_c   1.000
_cell.angle_alpha   90.00
_cell.angle_beta   90.00
_cell.angle_gamma   90.00
#
_symmetry.space_group_name_H-M   'P 1'
#
loop_
_entity.id
_entity.type
_entity.pdbx_description
1 polymer ?
#
loop_
_entity_poly.entity_id
_entity_poly.type
_entity_poly.pdbx_seq_one_letter_code
_entity_poly.pdbx_strand_id
1 'polypeptide(L)'
;MARRARNGTAYALLDLAASVPWWVALTLAPILYLLLHSFASQPIAPPTQPGQIGTFATSAVLRGLASASQYVLPLICLAGALVSAVRRKKRQDLASDAARAEATRVANGMTWAEFEMLVGEAFRLQGYKVEETGGGGADGGIDLVLTRDRERFLVQCKQWRAFSVGVEVVRELYGVMAASGATGGFVVTSGRFTKSAHGFADGRNIHLLDAPKLHTLLEPARSVSMRKSAASSSVVQTPSIPELSSVSQPHCPACGKPMVRRTAKRGAKAGNEFWGCSGYPGCRATRPIS
;
A
#
# COMPACT_ATOMS: atom_id res chain seq x y z
N MET A 1 11.20 -5.07 -18.53
CA MET A 1 11.70 -6.44 -18.34
C MET A 1 10.50 -7.33 -18.01
N ALA A 2 10.08 -8.17 -18.96
CA ALA A 2 8.92 -9.05 -18.84
C ALA A 2 9.18 -10.17 -17.82
N ARG A 3 8.33 -10.30 -16.80
CA ARG A 3 8.41 -11.41 -15.85
C ARG A 3 7.74 -12.65 -16.44
N ARG A 4 8.59 -13.64 -16.69
CA ARG A 4 8.30 -14.98 -17.18
C ARG A 4 7.24 -15.67 -16.31
N ALA A 5 6.12 -16.05 -16.93
CA ALA A 5 5.06 -16.85 -16.34
C ALA A 5 5.65 -18.14 -15.72
N ARG A 6 5.58 -18.28 -14.40
CA ARG A 6 5.84 -19.53 -13.68
C ARG A 6 4.49 -20.11 -13.26
N ASN A 7 3.85 -20.79 -14.20
CA ASN A 7 2.57 -21.46 -14.00
C ASN A 7 2.81 -22.80 -13.26
N GLY A 8 2.90 -22.75 -11.94
CA GLY A 8 2.82 -23.94 -11.07
C GLY A 8 1.51 -23.93 -10.30
N THR A 9 0.84 -25.08 -10.19
CA THR A 9 -0.40 -25.25 -9.39
C THR A 9 -0.21 -24.79 -7.94
N ALA A 10 0.97 -25.05 -7.37
CA ALA A 10 1.33 -24.58 -6.03
C ALA A 10 1.42 -23.05 -5.92
N TYR A 11 1.93 -22.37 -6.96
CA TYR A 11 1.99 -20.90 -6.99
C TYR A 11 0.60 -20.29 -7.12
N ALA A 12 -0.26 -20.87 -7.97
CA ALA A 12 -1.65 -20.44 -8.11
C ALA A 12 -2.43 -20.58 -6.78
N LEU A 13 -2.22 -21.69 -6.05
CA LEU A 13 -2.81 -21.88 -4.72
C LEU A 13 -2.26 -20.87 -3.70
N LEU A 14 -0.97 -20.55 -3.76
CA LEU A 14 -0.36 -19.56 -2.89
C LEU A 14 -0.87 -18.14 -3.18
N ASP A 15 -1.00 -17.74 -4.45
CA ASP A 15 -1.57 -16.45 -4.83
C ASP A 15 -3.05 -16.34 -4.46
N LEU A 16 -3.82 -17.42 -4.63
CA LEU A 16 -5.20 -17.50 -4.17
C LEU A 16 -5.28 -17.35 -2.64
N ALA A 17 -4.45 -18.07 -1.88
CA ALA A 17 -4.38 -17.96 -0.42
C ALA A 17 -3.89 -16.57 0.05
N ALA A 18 -3.05 -15.89 -0.74
CA ALA A 18 -2.60 -14.52 -0.46
C ALA A 18 -3.67 -13.46 -0.79
N SER A 19 -4.67 -13.79 -1.60
CA SER A 19 -5.77 -12.89 -2.00
C SER A 19 -6.87 -12.78 -0.92
N VAL A 20 -7.01 -13.80 -0.07
CA VAL A 20 -7.97 -13.80 1.05
C VAL A 20 -7.42 -13.06 2.28
N PRO A 21 -8.30 -12.56 3.18
CA PRO A 21 -7.86 -11.95 4.43
C PRO A 21 -7.00 -12.92 5.25
N TRP A 22 -5.87 -12.43 5.76
CA TRP A 22 -4.90 -13.26 6.51
C TRP A 22 -5.52 -14.07 7.65
N TRP A 23 -6.56 -13.55 8.32
CA TRP A 23 -7.25 -14.26 9.40
C TRP A 23 -8.05 -15.47 8.89
N VAL A 24 -8.64 -15.38 7.70
CA VAL A 24 -9.34 -16.50 7.06
C VAL A 24 -8.34 -17.61 6.77
N ALA A 25 -7.22 -17.28 6.12
CA ALA A 25 -6.17 -18.24 5.81
C ALA A 25 -5.56 -18.88 7.08
N LEU A 26 -5.43 -18.10 8.16
CA LEU A 26 -4.97 -18.58 9.47
C LEU A 26 -5.94 -19.57 10.12
N THR A 27 -7.25 -19.33 10.03
CA THR A 27 -8.27 -20.26 10.54
C THR A 27 -8.45 -21.50 9.66
N LEU A 28 -8.24 -21.36 8.36
CA LEU A 28 -8.42 -22.42 7.38
C LEU A 28 -7.32 -23.50 7.49
N ALA A 29 -6.08 -23.10 7.81
CA ALA A 29 -4.96 -24.01 7.97
C ALA A 29 -5.18 -25.15 9.00
N PRO A 30 -5.56 -24.89 10.27
CA PRO A 30 -5.81 -25.95 11.24
C PRO A 30 -7.04 -26.79 10.88
N ILE A 31 -8.07 -26.21 10.25
CA ILE A 31 -9.26 -26.96 9.80
C ILE A 31 -8.87 -27.99 8.73
N LEU A 32 -8.12 -27.58 7.71
CA LEU A 32 -7.62 -28.49 6.68
C LEU A 32 -6.72 -29.57 7.28
N TYR A 33 -5.81 -29.20 8.18
CA TYR A 33 -4.96 -30.17 8.88
C TYR A 33 -5.81 -31.23 9.59
N LEU A 34 -6.78 -30.83 10.41
CA LEU A 34 -7.60 -31.76 11.18
C LEU A 34 -8.44 -32.69 10.28
N LEU A 35 -9.02 -32.17 9.20
CA LEU A 35 -9.81 -32.97 8.25
C LEU A 35 -8.94 -34.00 7.51
N LEU A 36 -7.80 -33.55 6.96
CA LEU A 36 -6.87 -34.42 6.24
C LEU A 36 -6.24 -35.45 7.18
N HIS A 37 -5.88 -35.04 8.40
CA HIS A 37 -5.35 -35.93 9.42
C HIS A 37 -6.37 -36.97 9.86
N SER A 38 -7.63 -36.58 10.09
CA SER A 38 -8.73 -37.49 10.41
C SER A 38 -8.96 -38.51 9.29
N PHE A 39 -8.86 -38.10 8.03
CA PHE A 39 -9.01 -39.00 6.89
C PHE A 39 -7.79 -39.92 6.68
N ALA A 40 -6.58 -39.39 6.87
CA ALA A 40 -5.32 -40.14 6.72
C ALA A 40 -5.08 -41.14 7.86
N SER A 41 -5.60 -40.87 9.07
CA SER A 41 -5.45 -41.74 10.24
C SER A 41 -6.42 -42.93 10.28
N GLN A 42 -7.41 -42.99 9.38
CA GLN A 42 -8.32 -44.14 9.32
C GLN A 42 -7.57 -45.41 8.86
N PRO A 43 -7.70 -46.54 9.59
CA PRO A 43 -7.07 -47.79 9.19
C PRO A 43 -7.65 -48.30 7.87
N ILE A 44 -6.79 -48.85 7.00
CA ILE A 44 -7.24 -49.45 5.73
C ILE A 44 -7.71 -50.87 6.06
N ALA A 45 -9.01 -51.13 5.88
CA ALA A 45 -9.54 -52.47 6.04
C ALA A 45 -9.00 -53.36 4.91
N PRO A 46 -8.41 -54.53 5.21
CA PRO A 46 -7.95 -55.45 4.17
C PRO A 46 -9.14 -55.96 3.33
N PRO A 47 -8.95 -56.22 2.03
CA PRO A 47 -10.02 -56.72 1.17
C PRO A 47 -10.42 -58.13 1.63
N THR A 48 -11.72 -58.35 1.87
CA THR A 48 -12.25 -59.66 2.30
C THR A 48 -12.85 -60.46 1.14
N GLN A 49 -13.10 -59.82 -0.01
CA GLN A 49 -13.63 -60.45 -1.22
C GLN A 49 -12.82 -60.08 -2.48
N PRO A 50 -12.69 -60.98 -3.47
CA PRO A 50 -11.93 -60.72 -4.70
C PRO A 50 -12.39 -59.49 -5.50
N GLY A 51 -13.68 -59.12 -5.41
CA GLY A 51 -14.23 -57.93 -6.08
C GLY A 51 -13.84 -56.58 -5.45
N GLN A 52 -13.24 -56.57 -4.26
CA GLN A 52 -12.92 -55.35 -3.51
C GLN A 52 -11.46 -54.85 -3.70
N ILE A 53 -10.66 -55.54 -4.52
CA ILE A 53 -9.25 -55.21 -4.74
C ILE A 53 -9.10 -53.81 -5.39
N GLY A 54 -9.99 -53.45 -6.32
CA GLY A 54 -9.99 -52.13 -6.96
C GLY A 54 -10.33 -51.00 -5.98
N THR A 55 -11.36 -51.18 -5.14
CA THR A 55 -11.72 -50.20 -4.10
C THR A 55 -10.64 -50.07 -3.03
N PHE A 56 -9.94 -51.15 -2.70
CA PHE A 56 -8.80 -51.11 -1.80
C PHE A 56 -7.63 -50.30 -2.40
N ALA A 57 -7.23 -50.59 -3.64
CA ALA A 57 -6.14 -49.89 -4.32
C ALA A 57 -6.39 -48.37 -4.44
N THR A 58 -7.59 -47.98 -4.86
CA THR A 58 -7.98 -46.55 -4.94
C THR A 58 -7.96 -45.87 -3.56
N SER A 59 -8.49 -46.52 -2.52
CA SER A 59 -8.48 -45.98 -1.16
C SER A 59 -7.06 -45.81 -0.59
N ALA A 60 -6.15 -46.73 -0.91
CA ALA A 60 -4.75 -46.66 -0.50
C ALA A 60 -4.03 -45.48 -1.18
N VAL A 61 -4.24 -45.28 -2.48
CA VAL A 61 -3.68 -44.13 -3.22
C VAL A 61 -4.21 -42.81 -2.67
N LEU A 62 -5.53 -42.70 -2.46
CA LEU A 62 -6.14 -41.48 -1.92
C LEU A 62 -5.63 -41.14 -0.51
N ARG A 63 -5.44 -42.13 0.36
CA ARG A 63 -4.88 -41.92 1.71
C ARG A 63 -3.39 -41.59 1.67
N GLY A 64 -2.63 -42.17 0.74
CA GLY A 64 -1.24 -41.79 0.49
C GLY A 64 -1.10 -40.34 0.02
N LEU A 65 -2.03 -39.86 -0.81
CA LEU A 65 -2.10 -38.45 -1.19
C LEU A 65 -2.54 -37.58 0.00
N ALA A 66 -3.51 -38.03 0.79
CA ALA A 66 -3.98 -37.35 2.00
C ALA A 66 -2.87 -37.15 3.05
N SER A 67 -2.00 -38.15 3.24
CA SER A 67 -0.92 -38.09 4.22
C SER A 67 0.17 -37.07 3.87
N ALA A 68 0.44 -36.86 2.58
CA ALA A 68 1.32 -35.79 2.12
C ALA A 68 0.62 -34.43 2.17
N SER A 69 -0.64 -34.37 1.71
CA SER A 69 -1.40 -33.12 1.62
C SER A 69 -1.81 -32.53 2.97
N GLN A 70 -1.89 -33.33 4.05
CA GLN A 70 -2.16 -32.85 5.41
C GLN A 70 -1.14 -31.81 5.90
N TYR A 71 0.11 -31.86 5.41
CA TYR A 71 1.15 -30.88 5.79
C TYR A 71 1.32 -29.79 4.73
N VAL A 72 1.21 -30.15 3.45
CA VAL A 72 1.45 -29.23 2.34
C VAL A 72 0.39 -28.12 2.28
N LEU A 73 -0.91 -28.45 2.38
CA LEU A 73 -1.97 -27.43 2.27
C LEU A 73 -1.97 -26.42 3.44
N PRO A 74 -1.86 -26.84 4.72
CA PRO A 74 -1.76 -25.88 5.81
C PRO A 74 -0.53 -24.98 5.71
N LEU A 75 0.61 -25.51 5.27
CA LEU A 75 1.83 -24.72 5.05
C LEU A 75 1.63 -23.65 3.95
N ILE A 76 0.96 -24.01 2.84
CA ILE A 76 0.61 -23.05 1.79
C ILE A 76 -0.35 -21.97 2.32
N CYS A 77 -1.33 -22.33 3.14
CA CYS A 77 -2.27 -21.37 3.75
C CYS A 77 -1.55 -20.40 4.70
N LEU A 78 -0.64 -20.91 5.54
CA LEU A 78 0.17 -20.08 6.45
C LEU A 78 1.10 -19.13 5.67
N ALA A 79 1.75 -19.62 4.60
CA ALA A 79 2.55 -18.78 3.72
C ALA A 79 1.71 -17.69 3.03
N GLY A 80 0.51 -18.04 2.56
CA GLY A 80 -0.47 -17.10 2.00
C GLY A 80 -0.91 -16.05 3.03
N ALA A 81 -1.18 -16.46 4.27
CA ALA A 81 -1.53 -15.56 5.38
C ALA A 81 -0.41 -14.57 5.68
N LEU A 82 0.85 -15.02 5.71
CA LEU A 82 2.02 -14.18 5.90
C LEU A 82 2.15 -13.15 4.77
N VAL A 83 2.05 -13.59 3.51
CA VAL A 83 2.11 -12.68 2.35
C VAL A 83 0.95 -11.67 2.39
N SER A 84 -0.27 -12.11 2.69
CA SER A 84 -1.46 -11.25 2.83
C SER A 84 -1.26 -10.20 3.94
N ALA A 85 -0.72 -10.61 5.10
CA ALA A 85 -0.43 -9.70 6.22
C ALA A 85 0.64 -8.67 5.87
N VAL A 86 1.75 -9.09 5.22
CA VAL A 86 2.83 -8.20 4.79
C VAL A 86 2.33 -7.22 3.72
N ARG A 87 1.58 -7.70 2.71
CA ARG A 87 0.96 -6.84 1.69
C ARG A 87 0.02 -5.82 2.32
N ARG A 88 -0.79 -6.22 3.30
CA ARG A 88 -1.71 -5.32 4.01
C ARG A 88 -0.96 -4.26 4.82
N LYS A 89 0.09 -4.64 5.53
CA LYS A 89 0.93 -3.69 6.28
C LYS A 89 1.62 -2.71 5.33
N LYS A 90 2.23 -3.21 4.26
CA LYS A 90 2.89 -2.38 3.25
C LYS A 90 1.92 -1.41 2.56
N ARG A 91 0.67 -1.84 2.27
CA ARG A 91 -0.40 -0.96 1.76
C ARG A 91 -0.72 0.19 2.72
N GLN A 92 -0.83 -0.13 4.02
CA GLN A 92 -1.08 0.88 5.05
C GLN A 92 0.09 1.86 5.21
N ASP A 93 1.32 1.36 5.21
CA ASP A 93 2.52 2.17 5.33
C ASP A 93 2.66 3.09 4.11
N LEU A 94 2.54 2.57 2.88
CA LEU A 94 2.58 3.35 1.64
C LEU A 94 1.48 4.41 1.57
N ALA A 95 0.25 4.09 2.00
CA ALA A 95 -0.83 5.07 2.05
C ALA A 95 -0.54 6.17 3.09
N SER A 96 0.07 5.82 4.22
CA SER A 96 0.45 6.79 5.25
C SER A 96 1.64 7.66 4.84
N ASP A 97 2.60 7.08 4.11
CA ASP A 97 3.79 7.75 3.61
C ASP A 97 3.47 8.62 2.40
N ALA A 98 2.59 8.19 1.50
CA ALA A 98 2.09 9.02 0.41
C ALA A 98 1.20 10.16 0.92
N ALA A 99 0.49 9.96 2.03
CA ALA A 99 -0.23 11.03 2.70
C ALA A 99 0.74 12.05 3.34
N ARG A 100 1.87 11.60 3.90
CA ARG A 100 2.87 12.46 4.57
C ARG A 100 3.89 13.09 3.62
N ALA A 101 4.20 12.44 2.51
CA ALA A 101 5.17 12.91 1.53
C ALA A 101 4.58 14.04 0.68
N GLU A 102 5.37 15.08 0.47
CA GLU A 102 5.18 15.99 -0.65
C GLU A 102 5.23 15.16 -1.95
N ALA A 103 4.27 15.40 -2.83
CA ALA A 103 4.14 14.86 -4.18
C ALA A 103 5.42 14.38 -4.88
N THR A 104 6.43 15.25 -4.82
CA THR A 104 7.72 15.12 -5.51
C THR A 104 8.61 14.00 -4.96
N ARG A 105 8.34 13.48 -3.76
CA ARG A 105 9.09 12.34 -3.16
C ARG A 105 8.47 10.97 -3.45
N VAL A 106 7.15 10.89 -3.68
CA VAL A 106 6.49 9.66 -4.13
C VAL A 106 7.15 9.17 -5.43
N ALA A 107 7.44 10.10 -6.33
CA ALA A 107 8.12 9.85 -7.61
C ALA A 107 9.66 9.93 -7.58
N ASN A 108 10.35 9.73 -6.45
CA ASN A 108 11.84 9.71 -6.47
C ASN A 108 12.47 8.50 -5.78
N GLY A 109 11.67 7.54 -5.31
CA GLY A 109 12.20 6.30 -4.71
C GLY A 109 11.29 5.08 -4.77
N MET A 110 10.08 5.18 -5.35
CA MET A 110 9.15 4.05 -5.38
C MET A 110 9.40 3.11 -6.56
N THR A 111 9.18 1.82 -6.36
CA THR A 111 9.18 0.82 -7.43
C THR A 111 7.89 0.90 -8.24
N TRP A 112 7.90 0.31 -9.45
CA TRP A 112 6.72 0.24 -10.32
C TRP A 112 5.50 -0.40 -9.61
N ALA A 113 5.72 -1.50 -8.90
CA ALA A 113 4.66 -2.18 -8.15
C ALA A 113 4.11 -1.34 -6.98
N GLU A 114 4.96 -0.50 -6.36
CA GLU A 114 4.51 0.42 -5.31
C GLU A 114 3.68 1.56 -5.89
N PHE A 115 3.97 2.01 -7.11
CA PHE A 115 3.17 3.03 -7.80
C PHE A 115 1.77 2.51 -8.13
N GLU A 116 1.66 1.32 -8.73
CA GLU A 116 0.37 0.67 -8.99
C GLU A 116 -0.45 0.48 -7.70
N MET A 117 0.22 0.05 -6.63
CA MET A 117 -0.40 -0.13 -5.32
C MET A 117 -0.92 1.19 -4.75
N LEU A 118 -0.14 2.27 -4.86
CA LEU A 118 -0.57 3.60 -4.42
C LEU A 118 -1.78 4.11 -5.21
N VAL A 119 -1.75 3.99 -6.54
CA VAL A 119 -2.85 4.36 -7.41
C VAL A 119 -4.10 3.56 -7.05
N GLY A 120 -3.96 2.25 -6.82
CA GLY A 120 -5.05 1.39 -6.38
C GLY A 120 -5.67 1.84 -5.05
N GLU A 121 -4.84 2.19 -4.06
CA GLU A 121 -5.33 2.74 -2.79
C GLU A 121 -6.03 4.11 -2.96
N ALA A 122 -5.52 4.99 -3.84
CA ALA A 122 -6.15 6.28 -4.12
C ALA A 122 -7.59 6.11 -4.64
N PHE A 123 -7.80 5.14 -5.55
CA PHE A 123 -9.14 4.83 -6.07
C PHE A 123 -10.03 4.15 -5.01
N ARG A 124 -9.48 3.27 -4.16
CA ARG A 124 -10.23 2.67 -3.04
C ARG A 124 -10.79 3.74 -2.11
N LEU A 125 -10.01 4.78 -1.82
CA LEU A 125 -10.43 5.89 -0.96
C LEU A 125 -11.53 6.76 -1.58
N GLN A 126 -11.70 6.72 -2.90
CA GLN A 126 -12.80 7.37 -3.61
C GLN A 126 -14.04 6.49 -3.76
N GLY A 127 -14.05 5.32 -3.12
CA GLY A 127 -15.18 4.41 -3.11
C GLY A 127 -15.21 3.41 -4.27
N TYR A 128 -14.13 3.29 -5.05
CA TYR A 128 -14.03 2.23 -6.06
C TYR A 128 -13.64 0.89 -5.42
N LYS A 129 -14.25 -0.21 -5.86
CA LYS A 129 -13.70 -1.55 -5.64
C LYS A 129 -12.54 -1.74 -6.63
N VAL A 130 -11.36 -2.09 -6.14
CA VAL A 130 -10.13 -2.18 -6.95
C VAL A 130 -9.55 -3.59 -6.93
N GLU A 131 -9.46 -4.18 -8.11
CA GLU A 131 -8.84 -5.48 -8.38
C GLU A 131 -7.51 -5.24 -9.12
N GLU A 132 -6.41 -5.76 -8.55
CA GLU A 132 -5.06 -5.63 -9.13
C GLU A 132 -4.83 -6.80 -10.08
N THR A 133 -4.66 -6.53 -11.38
CA THR A 133 -4.44 -7.58 -12.40
C THR A 133 -3.01 -8.13 -12.40
N GLY A 134 -2.07 -7.42 -11.73
CA GLY A 134 -0.67 -7.82 -11.63
C GLY A 134 0.04 -7.73 -12.98
N GLY A 135 0.85 -6.68 -13.18
CA GLY A 135 1.37 -6.21 -14.48
C GLY A 135 2.08 -7.21 -15.41
N GLY A 136 1.35 -8.16 -15.97
CA GLY A 136 1.87 -9.17 -16.90
C GLY A 136 0.83 -10.11 -17.51
N GLY A 137 -0.46 -9.82 -17.41
CA GLY A 137 -1.52 -10.59 -18.09
C GLY A 137 -1.61 -10.27 -19.59
N ALA A 138 -2.29 -11.15 -20.35
CA ALA A 138 -2.67 -10.94 -21.75
C ALA A 138 -3.70 -9.79 -21.94
N ASP A 139 -3.99 -9.05 -20.87
CA ASP A 139 -5.07 -8.07 -20.75
C ASP A 139 -4.72 -6.71 -21.38
N GLY A 140 -3.80 -6.64 -22.35
CA GLY A 140 -3.48 -5.39 -23.05
C GLY A 140 -2.82 -4.31 -22.18
N GLY A 141 -2.13 -4.71 -21.11
CA GLY A 141 -1.41 -3.78 -20.24
C GLY A 141 -2.28 -3.02 -19.24
N ILE A 142 -3.38 -3.63 -18.77
CA ILE A 142 -4.21 -3.11 -17.67
C ILE A 142 -3.60 -3.50 -16.32
N ASP A 143 -3.38 -2.51 -15.46
CA ASP A 143 -2.76 -2.71 -14.15
C ASP A 143 -3.82 -2.85 -13.04
N LEU A 144 -4.94 -2.13 -13.16
CA LEU A 144 -6.06 -2.21 -12.21
C LEU A 144 -7.40 -2.26 -12.94
N VAL A 145 -8.35 -3.01 -12.36
CA VAL A 145 -9.76 -3.01 -12.74
C VAL A 145 -10.55 -2.39 -11.59
N LEU A 146 -11.30 -1.32 -11.89
CA LEU A 146 -12.16 -0.65 -10.92
C LEU A 146 -13.61 -1.02 -11.17
N THR A 147 -14.38 -1.14 -10.10
CA THR A 147 -15.84 -1.31 -10.16
C THR A 147 -16.51 -0.32 -9.21
N ARG A 148 -17.49 0.42 -9.70
CA ARG A 148 -18.34 1.32 -8.89
C ARG A 148 -19.74 1.33 -9.51
N ASP A 149 -20.78 1.16 -8.69
CA ASP A 149 -22.18 1.21 -9.14
C ASP A 149 -22.51 0.28 -10.33
N ARG A 150 -21.85 -0.90 -10.39
CA ARG A 150 -21.87 -1.89 -11.48
C ARG A 150 -21.20 -1.45 -12.79
N GLU A 151 -20.63 -0.26 -12.84
CA GLU A 151 -19.79 0.19 -13.95
C GLU A 151 -18.36 -0.32 -13.77
N ARG A 152 -17.74 -0.71 -14.89
CA ARG A 152 -16.38 -1.24 -14.93
C ARG A 152 -15.46 -0.22 -15.57
N PHE A 153 -14.35 0.08 -14.91
CA PHE A 153 -13.31 0.97 -15.41
C PHE A 153 -11.96 0.26 -15.46
N LEU A 154 -11.14 0.60 -16.44
CA LEU A 154 -9.80 0.05 -16.59
C LEU A 154 -8.76 1.10 -16.28
N VAL A 155 -7.70 0.73 -15.56
CA VAL A 155 -6.59 1.64 -15.24
C VAL A 155 -5.30 1.11 -15.83
N GLN A 156 -4.60 1.99 -16.53
CA GLN A 156 -3.26 1.75 -17.01
C GLN A 156 -2.30 2.77 -16.40
N CYS A 157 -1.36 2.29 -15.60
CA CYS A 157 -0.24 3.02 -15.05
C CYS A 157 0.93 2.96 -16.04
N LYS A 158 1.38 4.11 -16.56
CA LYS A 158 2.57 4.14 -17.44
C LYS A 158 3.72 4.90 -16.80
N GLN A 159 4.92 4.40 -17.09
CA GLN A 159 6.26 4.97 -16.86
C GLN A 159 6.25 6.25 -16.02
N TRP A 160 6.22 6.07 -14.69
CA TRP A 160 6.25 7.17 -13.73
C TRP A 160 7.53 8.04 -13.85
N ARG A 161 8.61 7.50 -14.41
CA ARG A 161 9.86 8.25 -14.68
C ARG A 161 9.90 8.97 -16.04
N ALA A 162 8.94 8.70 -16.94
CA ALA A 162 8.91 9.37 -18.22
C ALA A 162 8.40 10.80 -18.08
N PHE A 163 9.02 11.74 -18.77
CA PHE A 163 8.63 13.15 -18.70
C PHE A 163 7.27 13.40 -19.40
N SER A 164 6.96 12.62 -20.43
CA SER A 164 5.72 12.74 -21.20
C SER A 164 5.15 11.41 -21.70
N VAL A 165 3.82 11.26 -21.63
CA VAL A 165 3.07 10.12 -22.17
C VAL A 165 2.31 10.53 -23.44
N GLY A 166 2.52 9.77 -24.52
CA GLY A 166 1.94 10.03 -25.84
C GLY A 166 0.54 9.43 -26.04
N VAL A 167 -0.07 9.78 -27.18
CA VAL A 167 -1.44 9.38 -27.55
C VAL A 167 -1.60 7.87 -27.77
N GLU A 168 -0.51 7.17 -28.11
CA GLU A 168 -0.51 5.73 -28.39
C GLU A 168 -1.05 4.92 -27.21
N VAL A 169 -0.60 5.25 -25.99
CA VAL A 169 -1.08 4.62 -24.75
C VAL A 169 -2.57 4.80 -24.57
N VAL A 170 -3.05 6.02 -24.81
CA VAL A 170 -4.47 6.37 -24.64
C VAL A 170 -5.33 5.62 -25.67
N ARG A 171 -4.83 5.45 -26.90
CA ARG A 171 -5.48 4.68 -27.96
C ARG A 171 -5.50 3.18 -27.67
N GLU A 172 -4.39 2.65 -27.15
CA GLU A 172 -4.28 1.25 -26.72
C GLU A 172 -5.34 0.95 -25.65
N LEU A 173 -5.39 1.75 -24.58
CA LEU A 173 -6.40 1.61 -23.53
C LEU A 173 -7.83 1.70 -24.08
N TYR A 174 -8.10 2.64 -25.00
CA TYR A 174 -9.41 2.77 -25.62
C TYR A 174 -9.83 1.50 -26.38
N GLY A 175 -8.90 0.87 -27.10
CA GLY A 175 -9.14 -0.40 -27.78
C GLY A 175 -9.49 -1.53 -26.80
N VAL A 176 -8.76 -1.61 -25.68
CA VAL A 176 -9.03 -2.60 -24.62
C VAL A 176 -10.37 -2.34 -23.95
N MET A 177 -10.75 -1.08 -23.70
CA MET A 177 -12.05 -0.72 -23.15
C MET A 177 -13.20 -1.18 -24.06
N ALA A 178 -13.08 -0.95 -25.37
CA ALA A 178 -14.09 -1.37 -26.34
C ALA A 178 -14.21 -2.90 -26.41
N ALA A 179 -13.08 -3.63 -26.37
CA ALA A 179 -13.07 -5.09 -26.42
C ALA A 179 -13.63 -5.74 -25.14
N SER A 180 -13.46 -5.09 -23.99
CA SER A 180 -13.85 -5.64 -22.67
C SER A 180 -15.21 -5.12 -22.16
N GLY A 181 -15.85 -4.20 -22.87
CA GLY A 181 -17.11 -3.57 -22.47
C GLY A 181 -16.96 -2.67 -21.23
N ALA A 182 -15.80 -2.04 -21.05
CA ALA A 182 -15.59 -1.11 -19.95
C ALA A 182 -16.29 0.23 -20.20
N THR A 183 -16.95 0.78 -19.17
CA THR A 183 -17.64 2.07 -19.22
C THR A 183 -16.66 3.22 -19.45
N GLY A 184 -15.46 3.13 -18.88
CA GLY A 184 -14.43 4.15 -18.99
C GLY A 184 -13.03 3.62 -18.65
N GLY A 185 -12.04 4.50 -18.73
CA GLY A 185 -10.66 4.16 -18.41
C GLY A 185 -9.87 5.32 -17.84
N PHE A 186 -8.80 4.99 -17.12
CA PHE A 186 -7.86 5.93 -16.52
C PHE A 186 -6.45 5.63 -16.99
N VAL A 187 -5.76 6.63 -17.53
CA VAL A 187 -4.31 6.55 -17.74
C VAL A 187 -3.62 7.36 -16.67
N VAL A 188 -2.71 6.74 -15.92
CA VAL A 188 -2.04 7.35 -14.77
C VAL A 188 -0.53 7.43 -14.99
N THR A 189 0.03 8.61 -14.73
CA THR A 189 1.49 8.85 -14.80
C THR A 189 1.90 9.94 -13.82
N SER A 190 3.14 9.90 -13.32
CA SER A 190 3.74 11.04 -12.60
C SER A 190 4.44 12.04 -13.52
N GLY A 191 4.50 11.76 -14.83
CA GLY A 191 4.91 12.72 -15.84
C GLY A 191 3.76 13.64 -16.27
N ARG A 192 3.81 14.11 -17.53
CA ARG A 192 2.71 14.86 -18.16
C ARG A 192 2.18 14.12 -19.38
N PHE A 193 0.98 14.46 -19.86
CA PHE A 193 0.46 13.95 -21.13
C PHE A 193 0.72 14.94 -22.27
N THR A 194 0.93 14.43 -23.48
CA THR A 194 1.03 15.28 -24.67
C THR A 194 -0.29 15.97 -25.00
N LYS A 195 -0.26 17.04 -25.81
CA LYS A 195 -1.49 17.68 -26.31
C LYS A 195 -2.35 16.72 -27.14
N SER A 196 -1.70 15.86 -27.93
CA SER A 196 -2.38 14.83 -28.72
C SER A 196 -3.09 13.78 -27.85
N ALA A 197 -2.50 13.40 -26.70
CA ALA A 197 -3.14 12.52 -25.74
C ALA A 197 -4.40 13.17 -25.15
N HIS A 198 -4.32 14.45 -24.76
CA HIS A 198 -5.49 15.20 -24.29
C HIS A 198 -6.57 15.32 -25.36
N GLY A 199 -6.22 15.71 -26.59
CA GLY A 199 -7.18 15.81 -27.69
C GLY A 199 -7.83 14.48 -28.07
N PHE A 200 -7.15 13.35 -27.84
CA PHE A 200 -7.76 12.04 -28.01
C PHE A 200 -8.62 11.63 -26.81
N ALA A 201 -8.27 12.01 -25.59
CA ALA A 201 -9.12 11.74 -24.43
C ALA A 201 -10.40 12.60 -24.44
N ASP A 202 -10.34 13.79 -25.03
CA ASP A 202 -11.48 14.72 -25.09
C ASP A 202 -12.68 14.11 -25.81
N GLY A 203 -13.87 14.28 -25.21
CA GLY A 203 -15.12 13.69 -25.68
C GLY A 203 -15.22 12.16 -25.59
N ARG A 204 -14.26 11.48 -24.94
CA ARG A 204 -14.27 10.03 -24.71
C ARG A 204 -14.29 9.71 -23.21
N ASN A 205 -14.72 8.51 -22.86
CA ASN A 205 -14.73 8.04 -21.46
C ASN A 205 -13.31 7.66 -20.96
N ILE A 206 -12.29 8.45 -21.28
CA ILE A 206 -10.90 8.24 -20.85
C ILE A 206 -10.43 9.43 -20.05
N HIS A 207 -9.98 9.18 -18.83
CA HIS A 207 -9.48 10.19 -17.93
C HIS A 207 -7.95 10.11 -17.82
N LEU A 208 -7.29 11.25 -18.06
CA LEU A 208 -5.85 11.39 -17.93
C LEU A 208 -5.49 11.96 -16.56
N LEU A 209 -4.76 11.18 -15.77
CA LEU A 209 -4.31 11.51 -14.41
C LEU A 209 -2.79 11.70 -14.42
N ASP A 210 -2.38 12.96 -14.46
CA ASP A 210 -1.00 13.37 -14.27
C ASP A 210 -0.67 13.52 -12.77
N ALA A 211 0.60 13.80 -12.45
CA ALA A 211 1.03 13.98 -11.06
C ALA A 211 0.12 14.94 -10.27
N PRO A 212 -0.15 16.19 -10.73
CA PRO A 212 -1.03 17.11 -10.01
C PRO A 212 -2.41 16.53 -9.70
N LYS A 213 -3.09 15.93 -10.69
CA LYS A 213 -4.41 15.33 -10.47
C LYS A 213 -4.36 14.14 -9.52
N LEU A 214 -3.31 13.31 -9.60
CA LEU A 214 -3.12 12.20 -8.68
C LEU A 214 -2.99 12.68 -7.22
N HIS A 215 -2.41 13.86 -6.98
CA HIS A 215 -2.37 14.45 -5.63
C HIS A 215 -3.74 14.79 -5.10
N THR A 216 -4.60 15.42 -5.91
CA THR A 216 -5.99 15.71 -5.51
C THR A 216 -6.75 14.44 -5.15
N LEU A 217 -6.51 13.34 -5.89
CA LEU A 217 -7.10 12.04 -5.60
C LEU A 217 -6.63 11.43 -4.25
N LEU A 218 -5.45 11.84 -3.77
CA LEU A 218 -4.85 11.38 -2.50
C LEU A 218 -5.15 12.33 -1.32
N GLU A 219 -5.71 13.51 -1.54
CA GLU A 219 -6.05 14.46 -0.45
C GLU A 219 -7.04 13.90 0.59
N PRO A 220 -8.09 13.14 0.21
CA PRO A 220 -8.95 12.49 1.20
C PRO A 220 -8.14 11.57 2.14
N ALA A 221 -7.13 10.86 1.62
CA ALA A 221 -6.20 10.03 2.40
C ALA A 221 -5.41 10.85 3.42
N ARG A 222 -4.95 12.05 3.01
CA ARG A 222 -4.23 12.99 3.87
C ARG A 222 -5.09 13.43 5.04
N SER A 223 -6.35 13.80 4.80
CA SER A 223 -7.25 14.27 5.86
C SER A 223 -7.50 13.20 6.94
N VAL A 224 -7.66 11.93 6.52
CA VAL A 224 -7.86 10.80 7.43
C VAL A 224 -6.57 10.47 8.19
N SER A 225 -5.41 10.46 7.52
CA SER A 225 -4.10 10.23 8.15
C SER A 225 -3.71 11.34 9.14
N MET A 226 -4.05 12.60 8.81
CA MET A 226 -3.86 13.76 9.71
C MET A 226 -4.77 13.67 10.94
N ARG A 227 -6.04 13.28 10.78
CA ARG A 227 -6.95 13.03 11.91
C ARG A 227 -6.48 11.88 12.79
N LYS A 228 -5.93 10.81 12.19
CA LYS A 228 -5.39 9.66 12.93
C LYS A 228 -4.08 10.01 13.65
N SER A 229 -3.24 10.85 13.06
CA SER A 229 -2.01 11.35 13.69
C SER A 229 -2.32 12.37 14.81
N ALA A 230 -3.33 13.23 14.64
CA ALA A 230 -3.82 14.11 15.70
C ALA A 230 -4.47 13.33 16.85
N ALA A 231 -5.25 12.29 16.56
CA ALA A 231 -5.83 11.41 17.57
C ALA A 231 -4.76 10.55 18.29
N SER A 232 -3.69 10.17 17.60
CA SER A 232 -2.55 9.45 18.21
C SER A 232 -1.62 10.36 19.01
N SER A 233 -1.73 11.69 18.85
CA SER A 233 -1.11 12.69 19.73
C SER A 233 -1.98 13.10 20.93
N SER A 234 -3.22 12.60 21.04
CA SER A 234 -4.13 12.89 22.16
C SER A 234 -4.24 11.79 23.21
N VAL A 235 -3.40 10.75 23.20
CA VAL A 235 -3.42 9.69 24.23
C VAL A 235 -2.06 9.54 24.91
N VAL A 236 -1.68 10.58 25.66
CA VAL A 236 -1.18 10.48 27.05
C VAL A 236 -1.57 11.80 27.74
N GLN A 237 -2.84 11.92 28.13
CA GLN A 237 -3.20 12.72 29.30
C GLN A 237 -3.58 11.72 30.38
N THR A 238 -2.56 11.21 31.07
CA THR A 238 -2.72 10.67 32.41
C THR A 238 -3.18 11.82 33.32
N PRO A 239 -4.25 11.67 34.12
CA PRO A 239 -4.68 12.71 35.02
C PRO A 239 -3.67 12.82 36.17
N SER A 240 -2.71 13.71 36.03
CA SER A 240 -1.81 14.12 37.10
C SER A 240 -2.28 15.46 37.67
N ILE A 241 -2.61 15.38 38.95
CA ILE A 241 -2.87 16.42 39.95
C ILE A 241 -2.04 17.70 39.68
N PRO A 242 -2.60 18.91 39.87
CA PRO A 242 -1.97 20.16 39.42
C PRO A 242 -0.73 20.48 40.24
N GLU A 243 0.45 20.39 39.61
CA GLU A 243 1.68 20.93 40.17
C GLU A 243 2.18 22.11 39.32
N LEU A 244 2.01 23.27 39.95
CA LEU A 244 2.36 24.62 39.55
C LEU A 244 3.88 24.74 39.35
N SER A 245 4.36 25.00 38.13
CA SER A 245 5.65 25.67 37.88
C SER A 245 5.87 25.98 36.39
N SER A 246 5.40 27.15 35.96
CA SER A 246 5.78 27.80 34.71
C SER A 246 7.16 28.45 34.84
N VAL A 247 8.19 27.95 34.16
CA VAL A 247 9.42 28.74 33.92
C VAL A 247 9.28 29.43 32.57
N SER A 248 8.81 30.68 32.62
CA SER A 248 8.65 31.58 31.48
C SER A 248 10.00 31.87 30.80
N GLN A 249 10.20 31.35 29.59
CA GLN A 249 11.32 31.80 28.74
C GLN A 249 11.15 33.29 28.41
N PRO A 250 12.18 34.13 28.58
CA PRO A 250 12.05 35.56 28.33
C PRO A 250 11.85 35.82 26.83
N HIS A 251 10.91 36.70 26.51
CA HIS A 251 10.72 37.22 25.16
C HIS A 251 11.73 38.31 24.85
N CYS A 252 12.12 38.41 23.58
CA CYS A 252 13.10 39.38 23.10
C CYS A 252 12.51 40.81 23.12
N PRO A 253 13.18 41.79 23.75
CA PRO A 253 12.66 43.16 23.84
C PRO A 253 12.61 43.90 22.50
N ALA A 254 13.31 43.42 21.47
CA ALA A 254 13.38 44.08 20.17
C ALA A 254 12.38 43.54 19.13
N CYS A 255 11.92 42.29 19.25
CA CYS A 255 11.04 41.67 18.24
C CYS A 255 9.99 40.71 18.81
N GLY A 256 9.90 40.56 20.14
CA GLY A 256 8.91 39.69 20.80
C GLY A 256 9.14 38.19 20.67
N LYS A 257 10.08 37.72 19.83
CA LYS A 257 10.38 36.29 19.67
C LYS A 257 11.05 35.71 20.93
N PRO A 258 10.91 34.40 21.23
CA PRO A 258 11.53 33.78 22.40
C PRO A 258 13.06 33.87 22.34
N MET A 259 13.70 34.06 23.49
CA MET A 259 15.16 34.10 23.60
C MET A 259 15.71 32.70 23.91
N VAL A 260 16.87 32.38 23.34
CA VAL A 260 17.57 31.10 23.48
C VAL A 260 18.90 31.33 24.19
N ARG A 261 19.25 30.44 25.13
CA ARG A 261 20.52 30.52 25.87
C ARG A 261 21.69 30.21 24.93
N ARG A 262 22.69 31.10 24.88
CA ARG A 262 23.89 30.95 24.06
C ARG A 262 25.12 31.29 24.88
N THR A 263 26.23 30.62 24.61
CA THR A 263 27.51 30.87 25.27
C THR A 263 28.39 31.73 24.38
N ALA A 264 28.97 32.79 24.94
CA ALA A 264 29.91 33.65 24.21
C ALA A 264 31.19 32.88 23.87
N LYS A 265 31.51 32.77 22.58
CA LYS A 265 32.68 32.00 22.10
C LYS A 265 33.97 32.83 21.99
N ARG A 266 33.91 34.17 22.05
CA ARG A 266 35.05 35.08 21.84
C ARG A 266 34.91 36.37 22.67
N GLY A 267 36.04 36.97 23.08
CA GLY A 267 36.12 38.24 23.82
C GLY A 267 36.27 38.07 25.33
N ALA A 268 36.34 39.19 26.08
CA ALA A 268 36.57 39.24 27.53
C ALA A 268 35.48 38.56 28.40
N LYS A 269 34.37 38.12 27.78
CA LYS A 269 33.27 37.40 28.43
C LYS A 269 33.08 36.00 27.83
N ALA A 270 34.09 35.45 27.13
CA ALA A 270 34.03 34.11 26.57
C ALA A 270 33.80 33.07 27.68
N GLY A 271 32.90 32.13 27.43
CA GLY A 271 32.44 31.15 28.42
C GLY A 271 31.17 31.53 29.17
N ASN A 272 30.79 32.81 29.19
CA ASN A 272 29.54 33.23 29.85
C ASN A 272 28.32 32.95 28.98
N GLU A 273 27.24 32.53 29.63
CA GLU A 273 25.94 32.34 29.00
C GLU A 273 25.14 33.65 28.96
N PHE A 274 24.43 33.88 27.86
CA PHE A 274 23.51 35.00 27.67
C PHE A 274 22.27 34.53 26.89
N TRP A 275 21.15 35.24 27.06
CA TRP A 275 19.98 35.06 26.22
C TRP A 275 20.19 35.76 24.89
N GLY A 276 20.13 35.04 23.78
CA GLY A 276 20.17 35.57 22.41
C GLY A 276 18.84 35.37 21.70
N CYS A 277 18.40 36.34 20.89
CA CYS A 277 17.16 36.19 20.13
C CYS A 277 17.19 34.96 19.19
N SER A 278 16.10 34.19 19.16
CA SER A 278 15.92 33.07 18.21
C SER A 278 15.93 33.52 16.74
N GLY A 279 15.64 34.80 16.47
CA GLY A 279 15.63 35.39 15.12
C GLY A 279 16.99 35.81 14.56
N TYR A 280 18.13 35.45 15.19
CA TYR A 280 19.46 35.72 14.64
C TYR A 280 19.67 34.97 13.31
N PRO A 281 20.22 35.60 12.24
CA PRO A 281 20.96 36.87 12.23
C PRO A 281 20.13 38.16 12.07
N GLY A 282 18.82 38.05 11.81
CA GLY A 282 17.93 39.18 11.56
C GLY A 282 17.60 40.03 12.79
N CYS A 283 17.68 39.46 14.00
CA CYS A 283 17.62 40.20 15.26
C CYS A 283 18.82 39.83 16.14
N ARG A 284 19.62 40.83 16.54
CA ARG A 284 20.88 40.64 17.30
C ARG A 284 20.75 41.02 18.78
N ALA A 285 19.53 41.24 19.27
CA ALA A 285 19.30 41.59 20.68
C ALA A 285 19.71 40.45 21.62
N THR A 286 20.37 40.81 22.71
CA THR A 286 20.83 39.92 23.77
C THR A 286 20.40 40.43 25.14
N ARG A 287 20.33 39.53 26.13
CA ARG A 287 20.03 39.86 27.52
C ARG A 287 20.92 39.02 28.44
N PRO A 288 21.51 39.58 29.50
CA PRO A 288 22.25 38.79 30.47
C PRO A 288 21.32 37.80 31.17
N ILE A 289 21.85 36.62 31.51
CA ILE A 289 21.19 35.69 32.42
C ILE A 289 21.55 36.19 33.81
N SER A 290 20.60 36.82 34.48
CA SER A 290 20.69 37.20 35.89
C SER A 290 20.52 35.98 36.78
#